data_AF-A0A9Q8N805-F1
#
_entry.id   AF-A0A9Q8N805-F1
#
_cell.length_a   1.000
_cell.length_b   1.000
_cell.length_c   1.000
_cell.angle_alpha   90.00
_cell.angle_beta   90.00
_cell.angle_gamma   90.00
#
_symmetry.space_group_name_H-M   'P 1'
#
loop_
_entity.id
_entity.type
_entity.pdbx_description
1 polymer ?
#
loop_
_entity_poly.entity_id
_entity_poly.type
_entity_poly.pdbx_seq_one_letter_code
_entity_poly.pdbx_strand_id
1 'polypeptide(L)' 'MKSFLTILGGMGTLATESYVRLLNKKTETHKDQDHLDYIVVNHY' A
#
# COMPACT_ATOMS: atom_id res chain seq x y z
N MET A 1 -15.75 -10.99 -6.25
CA MET A 1 -14.27 -10.84 -6.22
C MET A 1 -13.95 -9.58 -5.46
N LYS A 2 -13.04 -9.63 -4.47
CA LYS A 2 -12.52 -8.40 -3.86
C LYS A 2 -11.58 -7.71 -4.86
N SER A 3 -11.67 -6.39 -4.97
CA SER A 3 -10.70 -5.61 -5.74
C SER A 3 -9.35 -5.67 -5.04
N PHE A 4 -8.30 -6.01 -5.79
CA PHE A 4 -6.94 -6.15 -5.25
C PHE A 4 -6.02 -5.11 -5.89
N LEU A 5 -5.28 -4.36 -5.09
CA LEU A 5 -4.37 -3.32 -5.54
C LEU A 5 -2.93 -3.87 -5.65
N THR A 6 -2.23 -3.56 -6.73
CA THR A 6 -0.79 -3.81 -6.82
C THR A 6 -0.06 -2.48 -6.90
N ILE A 7 0.88 -2.25 -5.98
CA ILE A 7 1.70 -1.04 -5.93
C ILE A 7 3.06 -1.36 -6.56
N LEU A 8 3.34 -0.79 -7.72
CA LEU A 8 4.65 -0.90 -8.37
C LEU A 8 5.56 0.22 -7.84
N GLY A 9 6.51 -0.17 -7.01
CA GLY A 9 7.49 0.72 -6.38
C GLY A 9 8.91 0.45 -6.85
N GLY A 10 9.88 0.97 -6.09
CA GLY A 10 11.31 0.82 -6.40
C GLY A 10 12.00 2.13 -6.76
N MET A 11 11.26 3.20 -7.05
CA MET A 11 11.80 4.46 -7.56
C MET A 11 11.54 5.65 -6.62
N GLY A 12 12.05 5.71 -5.39
CA GLY A 12 12.95 4.79 -4.68
C GLY A 12 12.26 3.95 -3.60
N THR A 13 13.01 3.07 -2.92
CA THR A 13 12.47 2.26 -1.81
C THR A 13 11.88 3.10 -0.68
N LEU A 14 12.56 4.19 -0.27
CA LEU A 14 12.04 5.09 0.76
C LEU A 14 10.76 5.83 0.33
N ALA A 15 10.66 6.19 -0.95
CA ALA A 15 9.45 6.82 -1.50
C ALA A 15 8.28 5.82 -1.53
N THR A 16 8.57 4.56 -1.86
CA THR A 16 7.59 3.47 -1.89
C THR A 16 7.03 3.20 -0.49
N GLU A 17 7.89 3.09 0.54
CA GLU A 17 7.45 2.95 1.94
C GLU A 17 6.61 4.15 2.37
N SER A 18 7.08 5.37 2.07
CA SER A 18 6.37 6.60 2.43
C SER A 18 4.98 6.67 1.79
N TYR A 19 4.84 6.21 0.54
CA TYR A 19 3.56 6.11 -0.15
C TYR A 19 2.61 5.14 0.57
N VAL A 20 3.08 3.92 0.90
CA VAL A 20 2.28 2.91 1.61
C VAL A 20 1.81 3.44 2.97
N ARG A 21 2.70 4.12 3.72
CA ARG A 21 2.34 4.72 5.00
C ARG A 21 1.25 5.79 4.86
N LEU A 22 1.34 6.64 3.83
CA LEU A 22 0.33 7.66 3.55
C LEU A 22 -1.00 7.05 3.09
N LEU A 23 -0.95 5.99 2.26
CA LEU A 23 -2.13 5.25 1.82
C LEU A 23 -2.88 4.66 3.02
N ASN A 24 -2.17 3.95 3.91
CA ASN A 24 -2.78 3.39 5.12
C ASN A 24 -3.37 4.48 6.02
N LYS A 25 -2.66 5.61 6.22
CA LYS A 25 -3.16 6.73 7.05
C LYS A 25 -4.40 7.41 6.47
N LYS A 26 -4.54 7.44 5.14
CA LYS A 26 -5.69 8.04 4.46
C LYS A 26 -6.86 7.06 4.26
N THR A 27 -6.65 5.79 4.52
CA THR A 27 -7.71 4.77 4.45
C THR A 27 -8.46 4.80 5.78
N GLU A 28 -9.76 5.05 5.77
CA GLU A 28 -10.57 4.96 6.97
C GLU A 28 -10.71 3.50 7.40
N THR A 29 -10.17 3.16 8.58
CA THR A 29 -10.14 1.79 9.10
C THR A 29 -10.43 1.79 10.60
N HIS A 30 -11.19 0.81 11.07
CA HIS A 30 -11.52 0.64 12.49
C HIS A 30 -10.89 -0.63 13.08
N LYS A 31 -10.40 -1.52 12.22
CA LYS A 31 -9.66 -2.75 12.51
C LYS A 31 -8.75 -3.10 11.34
N ASP A 32 -7.81 -4.00 11.55
CA ASP A 32 -6.80 -4.35 10.54
C ASP A 32 -7.40 -4.87 9.23
N GLN A 33 -8.52 -5.59 9.29
CA GLN A 33 -9.18 -6.15 8.11
C GLN A 33 -9.89 -5.11 7.23
N ASP A 34 -9.97 -3.85 7.68
CA ASP A 34 -10.54 -2.75 6.88
C ASP A 34 -9.49 -2.13 5.93
N HIS A 35 -8.20 -2.46 6.08
CA HIS A 35 -7.16 -2.00 5.16
C HIS A 35 -7.36 -2.57 3.76
N LEU A 36 -6.79 -1.85 2.77
CA LEU A 36 -6.80 -2.28 1.38
C LEU A 36 -6.02 -3.59 1.23
N ASP A 37 -6.59 -4.52 0.46
CA ASP A 37 -5.89 -5.73 0.03
C ASP A 37 -4.87 -5.35 -1.07
N TYR A 38 -3.57 -5.31 -0.75
CA TYR A 38 -2.52 -4.99 -1.71
C TYR A 38 -1.23 -5.80 -1.60
N ILE A 39 -0.51 -5.88 -2.72
CA ILE A 39 0.89 -6.32 -2.81
C ILE A 39 1.75 -5.14 -3.26
N VAL A 40 2.90 -4.96 -2.61
CA VAL A 40 3.93 -4.02 -3.05
C VAL A 40 5.01 -4.78 -3.80
N VAL A 41 5.19 -4.46 -5.07
CA VAL A 41 6.35 -4.90 -5.86
C VAL A 41 7.39 -3.80 -5.78
N ASN A 42 8.31 -3.92 -4.82
CA ASN A 42 9.43 -3.00 -4.66
C ASN A 42 10.70 -3.63 -5.21
N HIS A 43 11.00 -3.38 -6.49
CA HIS A 43 12.19 -3.89 -7.18
C HIS A 43 13.01 -2.71 -7.70
N TYR A 44 14.33 -2.76 -7.50
CA TYR A 44 15.27 -1.76 -8.01
C TYR A 44 16.01 -2.30 -9.23
#